data_AF-A0A8E0WMF3-F1
#
_entry.id   AF-A0A8E0WMF3-F1
#
_cell.length_a   1.000
_cell.length_b   1.000
_cell.length_c   1.000
_cell.angle_alpha   90.00
_cell.angle_beta   90.00
_cell.angle_gamma   90.00
#
_symmetry.space_group_name_H-M   'P 1'
#
loop_
_entity.id
_entity.type
_entity.pdbx_description
1 polymer ?
#
loop_
_entity_poly.entity_id
_entity_poly.type
_entity_poly.pdbx_seq_one_letter_code
_entity_poly.pdbx_strand_id
1 'polypeptide(L)'
;MSDEYLLVDLQKQSDDEIEKKKHLGMMEYMLKHIKARDILNLWQSLLERFESSIEIDKANGYIYIKWLLWYSDAKVDEDKQLELAQIIAKHLNKADQEGLMRTIADKYIDEGVQKGMVQGMQIGRNEGKYEVAKNMFSNNYSISEVARITGLYS
;
A
#
# COMPACT_ATOMS: atom_id res chain seq x y z
N MET A 1 -28.90 25.12 -3.21
CA MET A 1 -29.71 23.93 -2.92
C MET A 1 -28.87 23.08 -2.00
N SER A 2 -29.40 22.68 -0.84
CA SER A 2 -28.68 21.77 0.05
C SER A 2 -28.82 20.39 -0.57
N ASP A 3 -27.76 19.87 -1.19
CA ASP A 3 -27.76 18.48 -1.65
C ASP A 3 -27.94 17.60 -0.41
N GLU A 4 -29.03 16.83 -0.37
CA GLU A 4 -29.26 15.84 0.68
C GLU A 4 -28.18 14.75 0.57
N TYR A 5 -27.27 14.71 1.54
CA TYR A 5 -26.31 13.63 1.64
C TYR A 5 -27.02 12.34 2.06
N LEU A 6 -27.10 11.38 1.14
CA LEU A 6 -27.63 10.05 1.41
C LEU A 6 -26.55 9.18 2.05
N LEU A 7 -26.78 8.75 3.29
CA LEU A 7 -25.95 7.74 3.94
C LEU A 7 -26.36 6.36 3.42
N VAL A 8 -25.39 5.62 2.89
CA VAL A 8 -25.59 4.27 2.34
C VAL A 8 -24.87 3.25 3.21
N ASP A 9 -25.60 2.22 3.65
CA ASP A 9 -25.03 1.06 4.32
C ASP A 9 -24.60 0.01 3.29
N LEU A 10 -23.32 0.04 2.91
CA LEU A 10 -22.74 -0.89 1.93
C LEU A 10 -22.87 -2.36 2.32
N GLN A 11 -22.92 -2.68 3.61
CA GLN A 11 -23.03 -4.07 4.07
C GLN A 11 -24.44 -4.65 3.81
N LYS A 12 -25.45 -3.79 3.69
CA LYS A 12 -26.82 -4.19 3.35
C LYS A 12 -27.09 -4.24 1.85
N GLN A 13 -26.25 -3.61 1.04
CA GLN A 13 -26.41 -3.64 -0.42
C GLN A 13 -25.91 -4.97 -0.99
N SER A 14 -26.64 -5.52 -1.95
CA SER A 14 -26.16 -6.70 -2.69
C SER A 14 -25.01 -6.32 -3.63
N ASP A 15 -24.14 -7.28 -3.93
CA ASP A 15 -23.03 -7.01 -4.86
C ASP A 15 -23.56 -6.65 -6.26
N ASP A 16 -24.69 -7.24 -6.68
CA ASP A 16 -25.35 -6.95 -7.96
C ASP A 16 -25.85 -5.49 -8.05
N GLU A 17 -26.31 -4.92 -6.94
CA GLU A 17 -26.69 -3.50 -6.88
C GLU A 17 -25.48 -2.59 -6.93
N ILE A 18 -24.39 -2.99 -6.29
CA ILE A 18 -23.12 -2.25 -6.31
C ILE A 18 -22.56 -2.24 -7.74
N GLU A 19 -22.54 -3.37 -8.44
CA GLU A 19 -22.01 -3.50 -9.80
C GLU A 19 -22.69 -2.57 -10.80
N LYS A 20 -24.02 -2.37 -10.68
CA LYS A 20 -24.78 -1.45 -11.55
C LYS A 20 -24.27 -0.01 -11.51
N LYS A 21 -23.54 0.39 -10.46
CA LYS A 21 -22.96 1.73 -10.29
C LYS A 21 -21.61 1.92 -11.01
N LYS A 22 -21.15 0.93 -11.78
CA LYS A 22 -19.92 1.00 -12.60
C LYS A 22 -18.68 1.35 -11.76
N HIS A 23 -17.94 2.41 -12.10
CA HIS A 23 -16.73 2.85 -11.38
C HIS A 23 -16.97 3.11 -9.89
N LEU A 24 -18.09 3.75 -9.53
CA LEU A 24 -18.43 3.96 -8.13
C LEU A 24 -18.67 2.61 -7.43
N GLY A 25 -19.35 1.70 -8.14
CA GLY A 25 -19.55 0.32 -7.69
C GLY A 25 -18.24 -0.40 -7.42
N MET A 26 -17.23 -0.22 -8.27
CA MET A 26 -15.92 -0.85 -8.09
C MET A 26 -15.25 -0.40 -6.79
N MET A 27 -15.33 0.89 -6.47
CA MET A 27 -14.81 1.45 -5.22
C MET A 27 -15.61 0.97 -4.01
N GLU A 28 -16.95 1.01 -4.09
CA GLU A 28 -17.84 0.52 -3.04
C GLU A 28 -17.66 -0.98 -2.78
N TYR A 29 -17.44 -1.79 -3.82
CA TYR A 29 -17.18 -3.21 -3.71
C TYR A 29 -15.88 -3.48 -2.95
N MET A 30 -14.79 -2.79 -3.30
CA MET A 30 -13.54 -2.87 -2.54
C MET A 30 -13.76 -2.46 -1.08
N LEU A 31 -14.44 -1.34 -0.81
CA LEU A 31 -14.71 -0.87 0.55
C LEU A 31 -15.55 -1.84 1.38
N LYS A 32 -16.58 -2.43 0.77
CA LYS A 32 -17.43 -3.44 1.42
C LYS A 32 -16.63 -4.65 1.86
N HIS A 33 -15.69 -5.09 1.03
CA HIS A 33 -14.97 -6.36 1.19
C HIS A 33 -13.52 -6.20 1.67
N ILE A 34 -13.02 -4.99 1.95
CA ILE A 34 -11.62 -4.72 2.32
C ILE A 34 -11.14 -5.48 3.57
N LYS A 35 -12.07 -5.92 4.41
CA LYS A 35 -11.77 -6.73 5.61
C LYS A 35 -11.60 -8.21 5.31
N ALA A 36 -11.81 -8.64 4.06
CA ALA A 36 -11.51 -10.00 3.62
C ALA A 36 -10.04 -10.34 3.92
N ARG A 37 -9.80 -11.56 4.40
CA ARG A 37 -8.45 -12.05 4.66
C ARG A 37 -7.69 -12.34 3.36
N ASP A 38 -8.43 -12.70 2.32
CA ASP A 38 -7.89 -13.07 1.02
C ASP A 38 -8.04 -11.90 0.05
N ILE A 39 -7.02 -11.05 0.05
CA ILE A 39 -7.01 -9.85 -0.80
C ILE A 39 -6.86 -10.20 -2.28
N LEU A 40 -6.21 -11.33 -2.60
CA LEU A 40 -6.02 -11.77 -3.99
C LEU A 40 -7.35 -12.21 -4.60
N ASN A 41 -8.13 -13.00 -3.87
CA ASN A 41 -9.48 -13.37 -4.29
C ASN A 41 -10.43 -12.18 -4.39
N LEU A 42 -10.27 -11.17 -3.52
CA LEU A 42 -11.02 -9.91 -3.63
C LEU A 42 -10.70 -9.18 -4.94
N TRP A 43 -9.42 -9.04 -5.27
CA TRP A 43 -8.99 -8.44 -6.52
C TRP A 43 -9.48 -9.20 -7.73
N GLN A 44 -9.36 -10.54 -7.72
CA GLN A 44 -9.88 -11.36 -8.81
C GLN A 44 -11.39 -11.15 -9.01
N SER A 45 -12.17 -11.23 -7.94
CA SER A 45 -13.62 -11.04 -8.00
C SER A 45 -14.00 -9.63 -8.48
N LEU A 46 -13.25 -8.60 -8.05
CA LEU A 46 -13.44 -7.23 -8.50
C LEU A 46 -13.14 -7.10 -10.00
N LEU A 47 -12.04 -7.66 -10.48
CA LEU A 47 -11.64 -7.55 -11.88
C LEU A 47 -12.61 -8.29 -12.83
N GLU A 48 -13.11 -9.45 -12.40
CA GLU A 48 -14.12 -10.22 -13.13
C GLU A 48 -15.48 -9.50 -13.18
N ARG A 49 -15.92 -8.92 -12.05
CA ARG A 49 -17.23 -8.26 -11.94
C ARG A 49 -17.28 -6.87 -12.58
N PHE A 50 -16.15 -6.18 -12.67
CA PHE A 50 -16.07 -4.80 -13.16
C PHE A 50 -15.31 -4.63 -14.48
N GLU A 51 -15.21 -5.68 -15.31
CA GLU A 51 -14.50 -5.68 -16.60
C GLU A 51 -14.82 -4.45 -17.47
N SER A 52 -16.11 -4.12 -17.63
CA SER A 52 -16.55 -2.95 -18.40
C SER A 52 -16.07 -1.60 -17.82
N SER A 53 -15.94 -1.52 -16.49
CA SER A 53 -15.44 -0.31 -15.82
C SER A 53 -13.92 -0.22 -15.90
N ILE A 54 -13.22 -1.34 -16.03
CA ILE A 54 -11.76 -1.37 -16.19
C ILE A 54 -11.36 -0.85 -17.56
N GLU A 55 -12.07 -1.22 -18.63
CA GLU A 55 -11.80 -0.68 -19.97
C GLU A 55 -11.97 0.85 -20.03
N ILE A 56 -12.92 1.39 -19.27
CA ILE A 56 -13.07 2.85 -19.16
C ILE A 56 -11.98 3.47 -18.26
N ASP A 57 -11.60 2.82 -17.16
CA ASP A 57 -10.50 3.30 -16.30
C ASP A 57 -9.17 3.36 -17.05
N LYS A 58 -8.93 2.35 -17.89
CA LYS A 58 -7.80 2.29 -18.82
C LYS A 58 -7.75 3.50 -19.75
N ALA A 59 -8.87 3.90 -20.36
CA ALA A 59 -8.92 5.09 -21.21
C ALA A 59 -8.53 6.38 -20.44
N ASN A 60 -8.64 6.35 -19.12
CA ASN A 60 -8.25 7.42 -18.20
C ASN A 60 -6.88 7.20 -17.53
N GLY A 61 -6.10 6.21 -17.97
CA GLY A 61 -4.76 5.94 -17.43
C GLY A 61 -4.74 5.18 -16.10
N TYR A 62 -5.74 4.33 -15.85
CA TYR A 62 -5.85 3.43 -14.69
C TYR A 62 -5.95 4.14 -13.34
N ILE A 63 -6.66 5.26 -13.28
CA ILE A 63 -6.77 6.07 -12.07
C ILE A 63 -7.38 5.25 -10.92
N TYR A 64 -8.47 4.52 -11.19
CA TYR A 64 -9.17 3.76 -10.16
C TYR A 64 -8.37 2.53 -9.74
N ILE A 65 -7.82 1.75 -10.67
CA ILE A 65 -6.97 0.58 -10.35
C ILE A 65 -5.75 1.01 -9.53
N LYS A 66 -5.11 2.14 -9.88
CA LYS A 66 -4.03 2.70 -9.07
C LYS A 66 -4.51 3.01 -7.66
N TRP A 67 -5.59 3.76 -7.49
CA TRP A 67 -6.11 4.08 -6.15
C TRP A 67 -6.49 2.85 -5.33
N LEU A 68 -7.12 1.86 -5.95
CA LEU A 68 -7.47 0.60 -5.30
C LEU A 68 -6.22 -0.18 -4.88
N LEU A 69 -5.17 -0.17 -5.71
CA LEU A 69 -3.89 -0.77 -5.36
C LEU A 69 -3.32 -0.07 -4.12
N TRP A 70 -3.17 1.26 -4.16
CA TRP A 70 -2.71 2.06 -3.03
C TRP A 70 -3.53 1.81 -1.75
N TYR A 71 -4.84 1.63 -1.86
CA TYR A 71 -5.73 1.42 -0.73
C TYR A 71 -5.63 0.01 -0.13
N SER A 72 -5.49 -1.02 -0.97
CA SER A 72 -5.46 -2.42 -0.55
C SER A 72 -4.04 -2.93 -0.26
N ASP A 73 -3.01 -2.22 -0.68
CA ASP A 73 -1.62 -2.65 -0.63
C ASP A 73 -1.13 -3.04 0.77
N ALA A 74 -1.54 -2.29 1.80
CA ALA A 74 -1.19 -2.57 3.19
C ALA A 74 -1.74 -3.92 3.71
N LYS A 75 -2.61 -4.58 2.92
CA LYS A 75 -3.16 -5.93 3.18
C LYS A 75 -2.50 -7.01 2.34
N VAL A 76 -1.62 -6.64 1.41
CA VAL A 76 -0.90 -7.55 0.52
C VAL A 76 0.47 -7.80 1.13
N ASP A 77 0.72 -9.07 1.49
CA ASP A 77 2.05 -9.48 1.94
C ASP A 77 3.06 -9.30 0.79
N GLU A 78 4.31 -8.96 1.12
CA GLU A 78 5.36 -8.65 0.13
C GLU A 78 5.60 -9.79 -0.87
N ASP A 79 5.47 -11.05 -0.41
CA ASP A 79 5.58 -12.26 -1.23
C ASP A 79 4.39 -12.47 -2.19
N LYS A 80 3.25 -11.83 -1.93
CA LYS A 80 2.04 -11.89 -2.76
C LYS A 80 1.89 -10.72 -3.73
N GLN A 81 2.74 -9.70 -3.63
CA GLN A 81 2.69 -8.53 -4.51
C GLN A 81 2.86 -8.90 -5.98
N LEU A 82 3.75 -9.85 -6.28
CA LEU A 82 3.96 -10.35 -7.64
C LEU A 82 2.72 -11.10 -8.16
N GLU A 83 2.09 -11.90 -7.31
CA GLU A 83 0.88 -12.64 -7.65
C GLU A 83 -0.29 -11.70 -7.94
N LEU A 84 -0.47 -10.67 -7.10
CA LEU A 84 -1.46 -9.62 -7.34
C LEU A 84 -1.22 -8.91 -8.68
N ALA A 85 0.03 -8.54 -8.97
CA ALA A 85 0.38 -7.91 -10.23
C ALA A 85 0.04 -8.80 -11.43
N GLN A 86 0.28 -10.11 -11.32
CA GLN A 86 -0.11 -11.08 -12.35
C GLN A 86 -1.63 -11.23 -12.50
N ILE A 87 -2.38 -11.20 -11.40
CA ILE A 87 -3.85 -11.21 -11.42
C ILE A 87 -4.34 -10.00 -12.22
N ILE A 88 -3.89 -8.79 -11.84
CA ILE A 88 -4.29 -7.55 -12.53
C ILE A 88 -3.89 -7.61 -14.01
N ALA A 89 -2.67 -8.06 -14.32
CA ALA A 89 -2.18 -8.17 -15.69
C ALA A 89 -3.04 -9.11 -16.55
N LYS A 90 -3.52 -10.24 -16.02
CA LYS A 90 -4.37 -11.19 -16.77
C LYS A 90 -5.68 -10.57 -17.28
N HIS A 91 -6.20 -9.56 -16.58
CA HIS A 91 -7.40 -8.82 -16.98
C HIS A 91 -7.10 -7.63 -17.91
N LEU A 92 -5.86 -7.49 -18.37
CA LEU A 92 -5.41 -6.43 -19.26
C LEU A 92 -4.80 -7.01 -20.54
N ASN A 93 -4.87 -6.26 -21.63
CA ASN A 93 -4.17 -6.65 -22.87
C ASN A 93 -2.66 -6.42 -22.77
N LYS A 94 -1.89 -7.03 -23.68
CA LYS A 94 -0.41 -7.00 -23.64
C LYS A 94 0.22 -5.60 -23.66
N ALA A 95 -0.37 -4.64 -24.39
CA ALA A 95 0.19 -3.29 -24.48
C ALA A 95 -0.02 -2.50 -23.18
N ASP A 96 -1.15 -2.73 -22.54
CA ASP A 96 -1.55 -2.11 -21.28
C ASP A 96 -0.85 -2.70 -20.06
N GLN A 97 -0.54 -4.00 -20.11
CA GLN A 97 0.21 -4.70 -19.08
C GLN A 97 1.55 -4.02 -18.79
N GLU A 98 2.31 -3.63 -19.82
CA GLU A 98 3.64 -3.05 -19.62
C GLU A 98 3.60 -1.72 -18.84
N GLY A 99 2.67 -0.84 -19.19
CA GLY A 99 2.51 0.46 -18.54
C GLY A 99 2.06 0.34 -17.08
N LEU A 100 1.08 -0.52 -16.80
CA LEU A 100 0.61 -0.73 -15.43
C LEU A 100 1.65 -1.49 -14.59
N MET A 101 2.27 -2.54 -15.13
CA MET A 101 3.31 -3.29 -14.43
C MET A 101 4.51 -2.43 -14.07
N ARG A 102 4.91 -1.51 -14.96
CA ARG A 102 5.94 -0.52 -14.64
C ARG A 102 5.52 0.36 -13.47
N THR A 103 4.27 0.84 -13.46
CA THR A 103 3.77 1.66 -12.34
C THR A 103 3.74 0.87 -11.02
N ILE A 104 3.32 -0.40 -11.06
CA ILE A 104 3.30 -1.29 -9.89
C ILE A 104 4.73 -1.51 -9.38
N ALA A 105 5.68 -1.77 -10.29
CA ALA A 105 7.09 -1.96 -9.95
C ALA A 105 7.71 -0.68 -9.36
N ASP A 106 7.50 0.48 -9.99
CA ASP A 106 8.00 1.77 -9.52
C ASP A 106 7.49 2.05 -8.09
N LYS A 107 6.21 1.77 -7.80
CA LYS A 107 5.64 1.90 -6.45
C LYS A 107 6.36 1.04 -5.42
N TYR A 108 6.58 -0.25 -5.69
CA TYR A 108 7.25 -1.13 -4.73
C TYR A 108 8.74 -0.80 -4.56
N ILE A 109 9.40 -0.31 -5.61
CA ILE A 109 10.76 0.23 -5.51
C ILE A 109 10.77 1.44 -4.57
N ASP A 110 9.87 2.39 -4.77
CA ASP A 110 9.78 3.60 -3.94
C ASP A 110 9.53 3.24 -2.47
N GLU A 111 8.62 2.30 -2.19
CA GLU A 111 8.36 1.79 -0.85
C GLU A 111 9.59 1.13 -0.22
N GLY A 112 10.31 0.30 -0.99
CA GLY A 112 11.54 -0.35 -0.56
C GLY A 112 12.64 0.68 -0.22
N VAL A 113 12.80 1.71 -1.05
CA VAL A 113 13.75 2.81 -0.81
C VAL A 113 13.38 3.58 0.46
N GLN A 114 12.11 3.92 0.65
CA GLN A 114 11.65 4.62 1.86
C GLN A 114 11.89 3.78 3.12
N LYS A 115 11.52 2.50 3.11
CA LYS A 115 11.78 1.57 4.23
C LYS A 115 13.28 1.47 4.52
N GLY A 116 14.10 1.30 3.48
CA GLY A 116 15.56 1.21 3.61
C GLY A 116 16.19 2.48 4.18
N MET A 117 15.72 3.66 3.76
CA MET A 117 16.20 4.94 4.28
C MET A 117 15.86 5.12 5.77
N VAL A 118 14.63 4.79 6.17
CA VAL A 118 14.21 4.87 7.58
C VAL A 118 15.01 3.90 8.44
N GLN A 119 15.15 2.65 8.01
CA GLN A 119 15.94 1.65 8.74
C GLN A 119 17.41 2.05 8.83
N GLY A 120 18.01 2.47 7.71
CA GLY A 120 19.40 2.93 7.66
C GLY A 120 19.67 4.14 8.55
N MET A 121 18.74 5.12 8.59
CA MET A 121 18.85 6.26 9.48
C MET A 121 18.77 5.84 10.96
N GLN A 122 17.87 4.92 11.30
CA GLN A 122 17.74 4.42 12.66
C GLN A 122 18.96 3.62 13.11
N ILE A 123 19.49 2.73 12.24
CA ILE A 123 20.72 1.98 12.48
C ILE A 123 21.89 2.94 12.65
N GLY A 124 22.10 3.86 11.71
CA GLY A 124 23.20 4.83 11.78
C GLY A 124 23.12 5.74 13.00
N ARG A 125 21.91 6.13 13.44
CA ARG A 125 21.73 6.88 14.68
C ARG A 125 22.13 6.07 15.91
N ASN A 126 21.78 4.78 15.95
CA ASN A 126 22.15 3.90 17.04
C ASN A 126 23.65 3.60 17.05
N GLU A 127 24.22 3.22 15.90
CA GLU A 127 25.65 2.97 15.74
C GLU A 127 26.48 4.21 16.11
N GLY A 128 26.10 5.39 15.64
CA GLY A 128 26.75 6.65 16.01
C GLY A 128 26.70 6.93 17.51
N LYS A 129 25.56 6.65 18.19
CA LYS A 129 25.48 6.76 19.65
C LYS A 129 26.43 5.79 20.35
N TYR A 130 26.53 4.53 19.89
CA TYR A 130 27.43 3.54 20.46
C TYR A 130 28.91 3.90 20.22
N GLU A 131 29.26 4.39 19.04
CA GLU A 131 30.62 4.81 18.73
C GLU A 131 31.05 6.00 19.59
N VAL A 132 30.18 7.01 19.74
CA VAL A 132 30.41 8.14 20.64
C VAL A 132 30.57 7.66 22.09
N ALA A 133 29.71 6.74 22.56
CA ALA A 133 29.82 6.17 23.89
C ALA A 133 31.16 5.45 24.11
N LYS A 134 31.60 4.63 23.13
CA LYS A 134 32.89 3.92 23.16
C LYS A 134 34.08 4.88 23.21
N ASN A 135 34.02 5.96 22.44
CA ASN A 135 35.04 7.00 22.44
C ASN A 135 35.08 7.76 23.77
N MET A 136 33.92 8.08 24.34
CA MET A 136 33.85 8.71 25.68
C MET A 136 34.41 7.79 26.76
N PHE A 137 34.07 6.50 26.76
CA PHE A 137 34.66 5.53 27.68
C PHE A 137 36.19 5.46 27.56
N SER A 138 36.71 5.46 26.33
CA SER A 138 38.15 5.45 26.06
C SER A 138 38.85 6.74 26.53
N ASN A 139 38.10 7.82 26.77
CA ASN A 139 38.57 9.09 27.32
C ASN A 139 38.23 9.26 28.82
N ASN A 140 38.02 8.15 29.55
CA ASN A 140 37.77 8.11 31.00
C ASN A 140 36.50 8.83 31.49
N TYR A 141 35.49 9.03 30.64
CA TYR A 141 34.18 9.47 31.09
C TYR A 141 33.50 8.39 31.93
N SER A 142 32.81 8.77 33.00
CA SER A 142 32.06 7.82 33.83
C SER A 142 30.84 7.26 33.09
N ILE A 143 30.40 6.05 33.48
CA ILE A 143 29.20 5.41 32.91
C ILE A 143 27.97 6.33 33.02
N SER A 144 27.83 7.04 34.15
CA SER A 144 26.75 8.01 34.37
C SER A 144 26.78 9.20 33.40
N GLU A 145 27.97 9.71 33.07
CA GLU A 145 28.13 10.81 32.12
C GLU A 145 27.85 10.36 30.69
N VAL A 146 28.35 9.18 30.30
CA VAL A 146 28.09 8.59 28.98
C VAL A 146 26.58 8.36 28.78
N ALA A 147 25.90 7.77 29.77
CA ALA A 147 24.46 7.53 29.73
C ALA A 147 23.66 8.83 29.55
N ARG A 148 23.99 9.87 30.33
CA ARG A 148 23.32 11.19 30.27
C ARG A 148 23.53 11.89 28.93
N ILE A 149 24.73 11.81 28.35
CA ILE A 149 25.08 12.52 27.11
C ILE A 149 24.55 11.80 25.86
N THR A 150 24.65 10.48 25.82
CA THR A 150 24.25 9.67 24.65
C THR A 150 22.78 9.26 24.66
N GLY A 151 22.14 9.30 25.84
CA GLY A 151 20.77 8.84 26.05
C GLY A 151 20.61 7.35 25.76
N LEU A 152 21.64 6.53 26.02
CA LEU A 152 21.63 5.07 25.82
C LEU A 152 21.00 4.32 27.02
N TYR A 153 20.79 4.98 28.15
CA TYR A 153 20.07 4.45 29.31
C TYR A 153 19.04 5.49 29.77
N SER A 154 17.82 5.40 29.22
CA SER A 154 16.63 6.13 29.68
C SER A 154 15.50 5.13 29.87
#